data_AF-A0A382N1H3-F1
#
_entry.id   AF-A0A382N1H3-F1
#
_cell.length_a   1.000
_cell.length_b   1.000
_cell.length_c   1.000
_cell.angle_alpha   90.00
_cell.angle_beta   90.00
_cell.angle_gamma   90.00
#
_symmetry.space_group_name_H-M   'P 1'
#
loop_
_entity.id
_entity.type
_entity.pdbx_description
1 polymer ?
#
loop_
_entity_poly.entity_id
_entity_poly.type
_entity_poly.pdbx_seq_one_letter_code
_entity_poly.pdbx_strand_id
1 'polypeptide(L)'
;MYFPTLDQFRKKAKQGNLIPVYKPILADLETPVSAFYKIGKSDYAFLLESVEGGEKAARYSFLGSEPSLIFQSKGNQVKIEATKTGQIIERKCEDPFLELENLIKAYQPVEVEGLPRFHGGVVGYLGYDMVRFFEDLPDSTEDDLDLPDSFFMLTDTILVFDHVSHQIKVVANAHVEGDVDAAYETATSQIDELIAKLKQPL
;
A
#
# COMPACT_ATOMS: atom_id res chain seq x y z
N MET A 1 22.64 0.08 0.53
CA MET A 1 22.55 -1.38 0.42
C MET A 1 21.09 -1.76 0.56
N TYR A 2 20.61 -2.77 -0.17
CA TYR A 2 19.24 -3.28 -0.04
C TYR A 2 19.20 -4.39 1.00
N PHE A 3 18.05 -4.52 1.66
CA PHE A 3 17.76 -5.54 2.65
C PHE A 3 16.41 -6.18 2.32
N PRO A 4 16.30 -7.51 2.27
CA PRO A 4 17.38 -8.50 2.32
C PRO A 4 18.33 -8.41 1.10
N THR A 5 19.50 -9.05 1.17
CA THR A 5 20.33 -9.28 -0.03
C THR A 5 19.65 -10.25 -0.99
N LEU A 6 20.06 -10.31 -2.26
CA LEU A 6 19.48 -11.24 -3.25
C LEU A 6 19.47 -12.71 -2.75
N ASP A 7 20.56 -13.17 -2.13
CA ASP A 7 20.62 -14.55 -1.60
C ASP A 7 19.66 -14.78 -0.43
N GLN A 8 19.45 -13.77 0.41
CA GLN A 8 18.47 -13.81 1.49
C GLN A 8 17.04 -13.72 0.94
N PHE A 9 16.81 -12.91 -0.09
CA PHE A 9 15.54 -12.80 -0.80
C PHE A 9 15.12 -14.14 -1.40
N ARG A 10 16.02 -14.83 -2.11
CA ARG A 10 15.78 -16.18 -2.65
C ARG A 10 15.39 -17.19 -1.58
N LYS A 11 15.95 -17.08 -0.37
CA LYS A 11 15.56 -17.96 0.76
C LYS A 11 14.17 -17.63 1.28
N LYS A 12 13.83 -16.33 1.35
CA LYS A 12 12.52 -15.85 1.80
C LYS A 12 11.39 -16.15 0.81
N ALA A 13 11.67 -16.10 -0.49
CA ALA A 13 10.73 -16.50 -1.55
C ALA A 13 10.27 -17.97 -1.47
N LYS A 14 10.91 -18.80 -0.64
CA LYS A 14 10.46 -20.17 -0.35
C LYS A 14 9.43 -20.25 0.79
N GLN A 15 9.21 -19.16 1.52
CA GLN A 15 8.33 -19.10 2.69
C GLN A 15 6.98 -18.45 2.37
N GLY A 16 6.92 -17.69 1.28
CA GLY A 16 5.76 -16.96 0.79
C GLY A 16 6.11 -16.24 -0.51
N ASN A 17 5.13 -15.58 -1.11
CA ASN A 17 5.27 -14.96 -2.43
C ASN A 17 5.30 -13.43 -2.39
N LEU A 18 5.15 -12.78 -1.23
CA LEU A 18 5.25 -11.33 -1.11
C LEU A 18 6.40 -10.97 -0.17
N ILE A 19 7.51 -10.50 -0.74
CA ILE A 19 8.76 -10.29 0.00
C ILE A 19 9.11 -8.80 -0.02
N PRO A 20 9.14 -8.11 1.14
CA PRO A 20 9.57 -6.74 1.19
C PRO A 20 11.09 -6.64 0.97
N VAL A 21 11.48 -5.76 0.07
CA VAL A 21 12.85 -5.28 -0.10
C VAL A 21 12.86 -3.81 0.31
N TYR A 22 13.87 -3.38 1.06
CA TYR A 22 13.99 -1.99 1.45
C TYR A 22 15.42 -1.47 1.40
N LYS A 23 15.53 -0.15 1.30
CA LYS A 23 16.79 0.59 1.41
C LYS A 23 16.60 1.74 2.39
N PRO A 24 17.33 1.77 3.52
CA PRO A 24 17.31 2.92 4.41
C PRO A 24 18.08 4.09 3.78
N ILE A 25 17.51 5.28 3.89
CA ILE A 25 18.14 6.56 3.55
C ILE A 25 18.02 7.52 4.74
N LEU A 26 18.91 8.50 4.82
CA LEU A 26 18.84 9.55 5.86
C LEU A 26 17.62 10.44 5.62
N ALA A 27 16.91 10.77 6.70
CA ALA A 27 15.71 11.62 6.66
C ALA A 27 16.02 13.11 6.88
N ASP A 28 17.29 13.51 6.99
CA ASP A 28 17.71 14.82 7.50
C ASP A 28 17.10 16.03 6.77
N LEU A 29 16.74 15.87 5.49
CA LEU A 29 16.19 16.93 4.64
C LEU A 29 14.72 16.69 4.25
N GLU A 30 14.10 15.61 4.73
CA GLU A 30 12.75 15.22 4.34
C GLU A 30 11.82 15.11 5.53
N THR A 31 10.66 15.75 5.40
CA THR A 31 9.49 15.53 6.26
C THR A 31 8.50 14.63 5.52
N PRO A 32 7.60 13.92 6.22
CA PRO A 32 6.54 13.14 5.56
C PRO A 32 5.72 13.99 4.57
N VAL A 33 5.45 15.25 4.91
CA VAL A 33 4.72 16.19 4.04
C VAL A 33 5.54 16.60 2.81
N SER A 34 6.83 16.93 2.96
CA SER A 34 7.68 17.27 1.79
C SER A 34 7.82 16.10 0.83
N ALA A 35 7.96 14.89 1.36
CA ALA A 35 7.97 13.68 0.56
C ALA A 35 6.63 13.45 -0.14
N PHE A 36 5.50 13.67 0.53
CA PHE A 36 4.16 13.57 -0.07
C PHE A 36 4.03 14.46 -1.30
N TYR A 37 4.49 15.72 -1.23
CA TYR A 37 4.49 16.62 -2.39
C TYR A 37 5.32 16.11 -3.58
N LYS A 38 6.42 15.39 -3.31
CA LYS A 38 7.32 14.89 -4.35
C LYS A 38 6.81 13.62 -5.02
N ILE A 39 6.28 12.68 -4.25
CA ILE A 39 5.89 11.35 -4.76
C ILE A 39 4.38 11.16 -4.92
N GLY A 40 3.56 11.92 -4.19
CA GLY A 40 2.09 11.88 -4.25
C GLY A 40 1.48 12.65 -5.42
N LYS A 41 2.15 12.69 -6.58
CA LYS A 41 1.63 13.37 -7.79
C LYS A 41 0.57 12.56 -8.53
N SER A 42 0.34 11.31 -8.12
CA SER A 42 -0.78 10.48 -8.58
C SER A 42 -2.07 10.91 -7.89
N ASP A 43 -3.21 10.71 -8.57
CA ASP A 43 -4.54 10.85 -7.96
C ASP A 43 -4.75 9.89 -6.77
N TYR A 44 -3.88 8.88 -6.64
CA TYR A 44 -3.92 7.86 -5.61
C TYR A 44 -2.66 7.90 -4.76
N ALA A 45 -2.76 8.56 -3.61
CA ALA A 45 -1.71 8.62 -2.60
C ALA A 45 -2.32 8.71 -1.20
N PHE A 46 -1.56 8.30 -0.20
CA PHE A 46 -1.93 8.44 1.20
C PHE A 46 -0.71 8.85 2.05
N LEU A 47 -0.99 9.62 3.10
CA LEU A 47 -0.06 9.89 4.19
C LEU A 47 -0.78 9.53 5.50
N LEU A 48 -0.25 8.54 6.22
CA LEU A 48 -0.76 8.13 7.52
C LEU A 48 0.23 8.56 8.59
N GLU A 49 -0.19 9.50 9.42
CA GLU A 49 0.54 9.95 10.60
C GLU A 49 -0.30 9.65 11.84
N SER A 50 0.36 9.24 12.91
CA SER A 50 -0.28 8.97 14.18
C SER A 50 0.31 9.86 15.26
N VAL A 51 -0.51 10.26 16.22
CA VAL A 51 -0.12 11.01 17.41
C VAL A 51 -0.45 10.15 18.62
N GLU A 52 0.57 9.77 19.39
CA GLU A 52 0.38 9.06 20.64
C GLU A 52 0.22 10.07 21.78
N GLY A 53 -0.87 9.94 22.56
CA GLY A 53 -1.09 10.75 23.77
C GLY A 53 -1.31 12.25 23.53
N GLY A 54 -1.69 12.67 22.32
CA GLY A 54 -2.07 14.05 21.97
C GLY A 54 -0.92 15.03 21.76
N GLU A 55 0.31 14.69 22.15
CA GLU A 55 1.45 15.62 22.09
C GLU A 55 2.69 15.07 21.37
N LYS A 56 2.85 13.74 21.24
CA LYS A 56 4.03 13.13 20.58
C LYS A 56 3.63 12.45 19.29
N ALA A 57 4.33 12.79 18.21
CA ALA A 57 4.23 12.01 16.98
C ALA A 57 4.60 10.55 17.28
N ALA A 58 3.81 9.62 16.75
CA ALA A 58 4.14 8.20 16.78
C ALA A 58 5.48 7.98 16.07
N ARG A 59 6.16 6.88 16.40
CA ARG A 59 7.48 6.58 15.83
C ARG A 59 7.50 6.55 14.30
N TYR A 60 6.39 6.15 13.68
CA TYR A 60 6.29 5.94 12.24
C TYR A 60 5.25 6.84 11.57
N SER A 61 5.63 7.40 10.42
CA SER A 61 4.69 7.90 9.40
C SER A 61 4.81 7.03 8.15
N PHE A 62 3.68 6.79 7.47
CA PHE A 62 3.62 5.93 6.29
C PHE A 62 3.10 6.70 5.10
N LEU A 63 3.78 6.57 3.96
CA LEU A 63 3.43 7.27 2.74
C LEU A 63 3.49 6.31 1.55
N GLY A 64 2.37 6.13 0.89
CA GLY A 64 2.24 5.34 -0.33
C GLY A 64 1.62 6.16 -1.46
N SER A 65 1.97 5.83 -2.69
CA SER A 65 1.47 6.46 -3.91
C SER A 65 1.49 5.46 -5.05
N GLU A 66 0.79 5.75 -6.16
CA GLU A 66 0.83 4.94 -7.37
C GLU A 66 0.52 3.45 -7.08
N PRO A 67 -0.63 3.13 -6.45
CA PRO A 67 -0.95 1.77 -6.05
C PRO A 67 -1.01 0.85 -7.27
N SER A 68 -0.66 -0.41 -7.08
CA SER A 68 -0.70 -1.45 -8.14
C SER A 68 -2.13 -1.87 -8.52
N LEU A 69 -3.04 -1.87 -7.55
CA LEU A 69 -4.46 -2.19 -7.73
C LEU A 69 -5.33 -1.21 -6.96
N ILE A 70 -6.51 -0.93 -7.50
CA ILE A 70 -7.59 -0.22 -6.83
C ILE A 70 -8.79 -1.14 -6.77
N PHE A 71 -9.36 -1.31 -5.58
CA PHE A 71 -10.59 -2.06 -5.34
C PHE A 71 -11.66 -1.07 -4.88
N GLN A 72 -12.84 -1.14 -5.50
CA GLN A 72 -14.00 -0.31 -5.16
C GLN A 72 -15.25 -1.17 -5.10
N SER A 73 -16.20 -0.83 -4.23
CA SER A 73 -17.52 -1.45 -4.21
C SER A 73 -18.64 -0.42 -4.12
N LYS A 74 -19.78 -0.73 -4.75
CA LYS A 74 -21.04 0.00 -4.60
C LYS A 74 -22.20 -0.99 -4.64
N GLY A 75 -22.87 -1.17 -3.51
CA GLY A 75 -23.77 -2.29 -3.27
C GLY A 75 -23.13 -3.61 -3.68
N ASN A 76 -23.89 -4.43 -4.41
CA ASN A 76 -23.45 -5.74 -4.90
C ASN A 76 -22.53 -5.69 -6.13
N GLN A 77 -21.87 -4.56 -6.42
CA GLN A 77 -20.94 -4.42 -7.53
C GLN A 77 -19.55 -4.11 -7.02
N VAL A 78 -18.55 -4.81 -7.55
CA VAL A 78 -17.14 -4.56 -7.31
C VAL A 78 -16.43 -4.19 -8.60
N LYS A 79 -15.50 -3.25 -8.49
CA LYS A 79 -14.60 -2.82 -9.55
C LYS A 79 -13.17 -2.98 -9.07
N ILE A 80 -12.36 -3.71 -9.84
CA ILE A 80 -10.94 -3.90 -9.59
C ILE A 80 -10.17 -3.37 -10.79
N GLU A 81 -9.27 -2.43 -10.54
CA GLU A 81 -8.44 -1.78 -11.57
C GLU A 81 -6.96 -2.06 -11.32
N ALA A 82 -6.28 -2.61 -12.32
CA ALA A 82 -4.83 -2.70 -12.38
C ALA A 82 -4.25 -1.43 -12.99
N THR A 83 -3.75 -0.54 -12.14
CA THR A 83 -3.35 0.83 -12.52
C THR A 83 -2.23 0.86 -13.56
N LYS A 84 -1.30 -0.11 -13.51
CA LYS A 84 -0.17 -0.19 -14.45
C LYS A 84 -0.61 -0.54 -15.87
N THR A 85 -1.65 -1.36 -16.02
CA THR A 85 -2.14 -1.82 -17.33
C THR A 85 -3.41 -1.09 -17.78
N GLY A 86 -4.09 -0.39 -16.86
CA GLY A 86 -5.43 0.17 -17.07
C GLY A 86 -6.52 -0.90 -17.19
N GLN A 87 -6.21 -2.17 -16.89
CA GLN A 87 -7.20 -3.25 -16.96
C GLN A 87 -8.22 -3.09 -15.84
N ILE A 88 -9.50 -3.07 -16.21
CA ILE A 88 -10.62 -2.96 -15.28
C ILE A 88 -11.45 -4.25 -15.35
N ILE A 89 -11.80 -4.78 -14.19
CA ILE A 89 -12.73 -5.89 -14.02
C ILE A 89 -13.88 -5.39 -13.16
N GLU A 90 -15.09 -5.46 -13.71
CA GLU A 90 -16.33 -5.17 -12.99
C GLU A 90 -17.16 -6.45 -12.91
N ARG A 91 -17.67 -6.76 -11.72
CA ARG A 91 -18.56 -7.91 -11.53
C ARG A 91 -19.56 -7.66 -10.43
N LYS A 92 -20.71 -8.33 -10.55
CA LYS A 92 -21.66 -8.46 -9.44
C LYS A 92 -21.12 -9.49 -8.44
N CYS A 93 -21.35 -9.25 -7.16
CA CYS A 93 -20.99 -10.14 -6.07
C CYS A 93 -22.09 -10.13 -5.00
N GLU A 94 -22.17 -11.19 -4.21
CA GLU A 94 -23.11 -11.23 -3.08
C GLU A 94 -22.61 -10.40 -1.90
N ASP A 95 -21.29 -10.43 -1.65
CA ASP A 95 -20.64 -9.73 -0.55
C ASP A 95 -19.27 -9.16 -1.01
N PRO A 96 -19.09 -7.82 -1.05
CA PRO A 96 -17.83 -7.19 -1.39
C PRO A 96 -16.68 -7.53 -0.42
N PHE A 97 -16.95 -7.90 0.84
CA PHE A 97 -15.90 -8.30 1.79
C PHE A 97 -15.23 -9.61 1.35
N LEU A 98 -15.99 -10.56 0.81
CA LEU A 98 -15.45 -11.82 0.28
C LEU A 98 -14.57 -11.55 -0.95
N GLU A 99 -14.96 -10.60 -1.80
CA GLU A 99 -14.17 -10.20 -2.97
C GLU A 99 -12.84 -9.55 -2.57
N LEU A 100 -12.86 -8.68 -1.56
CA LEU A 100 -11.65 -8.09 -0.99
C LEU A 100 -10.76 -9.15 -0.31
N GLU A 101 -11.35 -10.08 0.44
CA GLU A 101 -10.63 -11.18 1.07
C GLU A 101 -9.94 -12.07 0.02
N ASN A 102 -10.66 -12.42 -1.06
CA ASN A 102 -10.10 -13.20 -2.17
C ASN A 102 -8.95 -12.49 -2.87
N LEU A 103 -9.04 -11.16 -3.03
CA LEU A 103 -7.94 -10.35 -3.56
C LEU A 103 -6.70 -10.43 -2.65
N ILE A 104 -6.88 -10.31 -1.32
CA ILE A 104 -5.77 -10.32 -0.36
C ILE A 104 -5.16 -11.72 -0.22
N LYS A 105 -5.96 -12.79 -0.33
CA LYS A 105 -5.52 -14.20 -0.22
C LYS A 105 -4.46 -14.59 -1.25
N ALA A 106 -4.34 -13.87 -2.37
CA ALA A 106 -3.28 -14.09 -3.35
C ALA A 106 -1.88 -13.80 -2.79
N TYR A 107 -1.78 -13.01 -1.72
CA TYR A 107 -0.52 -12.56 -1.14
C TYR A 107 -0.18 -13.30 0.15
N GLN A 108 1.03 -13.85 0.21
CA GLN A 108 1.62 -14.55 1.35
C GLN A 108 2.87 -13.78 1.79
N PRO A 109 2.69 -12.73 2.63
CA PRO A 109 3.78 -11.89 3.08
C PRO A 109 4.77 -12.65 3.96
N VAL A 110 6.05 -12.34 3.80
CA VAL A 110 7.12 -12.85 4.67
C VAL A 110 7.76 -11.72 5.45
N GLU A 111 8.08 -11.97 6.71
CA GLU A 111 8.68 -10.95 7.57
C GLU A 111 10.15 -10.70 7.18
N VAL A 112 10.55 -9.44 7.19
CA VAL A 112 11.94 -9.00 7.03
C VAL A 112 12.31 -8.13 8.22
N GLU A 113 13.43 -8.45 8.85
CA GLU A 113 13.93 -7.71 10.00
C GLU A 113 14.16 -6.23 9.65
N GLY A 114 13.86 -5.35 10.61
CA GLY A 114 14.07 -3.91 10.46
C GLY A 114 12.87 -3.15 9.91
N LEU A 115 11.80 -3.80 9.45
CA LEU A 115 10.54 -3.15 9.08
C LEU A 115 9.56 -3.10 10.26
N PRO A 116 8.71 -2.06 10.37
CA PRO A 116 7.61 -2.07 11.32
C PRO A 116 6.51 -3.05 10.88
N ARG A 117 5.49 -3.24 11.74
CA ARG A 117 4.35 -4.14 11.47
C ARG A 117 3.60 -3.83 10.17
N PHE A 118 3.59 -2.56 9.75
CA PHE A 118 2.96 -2.13 8.51
C PHE A 118 4.03 -1.64 7.54
N HIS A 119 4.19 -2.32 6.41
CA HIS A 119 5.20 -1.98 5.40
C HIS A 119 4.66 -2.17 3.96
N GLY A 120 3.35 -2.03 3.80
CA GLY A 120 2.64 -2.21 2.53
C GLY A 120 1.33 -2.98 2.73
N GLY A 121 0.55 -3.06 1.65
CA GLY A 121 -0.73 -3.75 1.63
C GLY A 121 -1.88 -2.84 1.19
N VAL A 122 -3.07 -3.19 1.67
CA VAL A 122 -4.33 -2.57 1.28
C VAL A 122 -4.66 -1.41 2.23
N VAL A 123 -4.82 -0.21 1.70
CA VAL A 123 -5.12 1.02 2.45
C VAL A 123 -6.32 1.72 1.84
N GLY A 124 -7.28 2.14 2.65
CA GLY A 124 -8.49 2.75 2.14
C GLY A 124 -9.54 2.96 3.21
N TYR A 125 -10.81 2.93 2.81
CA TYR A 125 -11.94 3.15 3.70
C TYR A 125 -13.09 2.16 3.45
N LEU A 126 -13.87 1.97 4.52
CA LEU A 126 -15.22 1.44 4.47
C LEU A 126 -16.17 2.59 4.77
N GLY A 127 -17.06 2.88 3.83
CA GLY A 127 -18.15 3.82 3.98
C GLY A 127 -19.22 3.28 4.90
N TYR A 128 -20.11 4.16 5.35
CA TYR A 128 -21.16 3.80 6.30
C TYR A 128 -22.09 2.71 5.75
N ASP A 129 -22.50 2.81 4.48
CA ASP A 129 -23.45 1.88 3.84
C ASP A 129 -22.93 0.43 3.73
N MET A 130 -21.63 0.17 3.96
CA MET A 130 -21.11 -1.19 4.10
C MET A 130 -21.78 -1.95 5.26
N VAL A 131 -22.38 -1.26 6.24
CA VAL A 131 -23.14 -1.87 7.33
C VAL A 131 -24.33 -2.70 6.81
N ARG A 132 -24.87 -2.37 5.62
CA ARG A 132 -26.03 -3.05 5.02
C ARG A 132 -25.75 -4.51 4.61
N PHE A 133 -24.49 -4.91 4.57
CA PHE A 133 -24.10 -6.31 4.39
C PHE A 133 -24.16 -7.13 5.68
N PHE A 134 -24.31 -6.47 6.84
CA PHE A 134 -24.43 -7.10 8.15
C PHE A 134 -25.83 -6.95 8.74
N GLU A 135 -26.53 -5.85 8.44
CA GLU A 135 -27.83 -5.51 9.01
C GLU A 135 -28.82 -5.08 7.92
N ASP A 136 -30.09 -5.45 8.09
CA ASP A 136 -31.18 -4.99 7.23
C ASP A 136 -31.62 -3.58 7.66
N LEU A 137 -31.32 -2.58 6.84
CA LEU A 137 -31.61 -1.19 7.10
C LEU A 137 -32.58 -0.61 6.06
N PRO A 138 -33.50 0.29 6.45
CA PRO A 138 -34.35 1.00 5.49
C PRO A 138 -33.53 1.72 4.42
N ASP A 139 -34.02 1.71 3.18
CA ASP A 139 -33.42 2.40 2.04
C ASP A 139 -34.27 3.62 1.67
N SER A 140 -34.36 4.57 2.61
CA SER A 140 -35.21 5.77 2.49
C SER A 140 -34.43 7.07 2.34
N THR A 141 -33.11 7.00 2.33
CA THR A 141 -32.20 8.14 2.18
C THR A 141 -31.74 8.26 0.75
N GLU A 142 -31.49 9.48 0.29
CA GLU A 142 -30.87 9.73 -1.01
C GLU A 142 -29.35 9.58 -0.90
N ASP A 143 -28.73 8.89 -1.87
CA ASP A 143 -27.28 8.84 -2.02
C ASP A 143 -26.80 10.03 -2.85
N ASP A 144 -26.63 11.16 -2.17
CA ASP A 144 -26.30 12.46 -2.78
C ASP A 144 -24.80 12.63 -3.06
N LEU A 145 -23.95 11.80 -2.46
CA LEU A 145 -22.50 11.85 -2.62
C LEU A 145 -22.00 10.96 -3.75
N ASP A 146 -22.73 9.90 -4.13
CA ASP A 146 -22.38 8.92 -5.18
C ASP A 146 -20.92 8.41 -5.03
N LEU A 147 -20.52 8.19 -3.77
CA LEU A 147 -19.19 7.65 -3.45
C LEU A 147 -19.23 6.12 -3.43
N PRO A 148 -18.11 5.44 -3.71
CA PRO A 148 -17.98 4.02 -3.42
C PRO A 148 -18.30 3.73 -1.95
N ASP A 149 -19.02 2.63 -1.69
CA ASP A 149 -19.27 2.16 -0.33
C ASP A 149 -17.98 1.63 0.30
N SER A 150 -17.04 1.13 -0.50
CA SER A 150 -15.66 0.92 -0.07
C SER A 150 -14.67 1.27 -1.17
N PHE A 151 -13.48 1.70 -0.76
CA PHE A 151 -12.39 2.03 -1.68
C PHE A 151 -11.07 1.65 -1.03
N PHE A 152 -10.24 0.92 -1.76
CA PHE A 152 -8.97 0.42 -1.26
C PHE A 152 -7.89 0.46 -2.33
N MET A 153 -6.71 0.89 -1.93
CA MET A 153 -5.48 0.93 -2.71
C MET A 153 -4.56 -0.18 -2.25
N LEU A 154 -4.13 -1.07 -3.16
CA LEU A 154 -3.05 -2.00 -2.90
C LEU A 154 -1.73 -1.39 -3.35
N THR A 155 -0.90 -0.99 -2.38
CA THR A 155 0.42 -0.42 -2.66
C THR A 155 1.51 -1.48 -2.55
N ASP A 156 2.28 -1.62 -3.62
CA ASP A 156 3.49 -2.43 -3.68
C ASP A 156 4.68 -1.65 -3.10
N THR A 157 4.70 -0.32 -3.23
CA THR A 157 5.76 0.53 -2.66
C THR A 157 5.27 1.45 -1.54
N ILE A 158 6.13 1.69 -0.55
CA ILE A 158 5.81 2.56 0.60
C ILE A 158 7.09 3.21 1.16
N LEU A 159 6.97 4.46 1.59
CA LEU A 159 7.95 5.15 2.43
C LEU A 159 7.56 5.02 3.89
N VAL A 160 8.48 4.50 4.69
CA VAL A 160 8.33 4.38 6.14
C VAL A 160 9.31 5.35 6.79
N PHE A 161 8.79 6.42 7.38
CA PHE A 161 9.57 7.36 8.17
C PHE A 161 9.74 6.80 9.57
N ASP A 162 10.97 6.54 10.01
CA ASP A 162 11.31 6.17 11.39
C ASP A 162 11.90 7.40 12.09
N HIS A 163 11.04 8.13 12.80
CA HIS A 163 11.38 9.40 13.45
C HIS A 163 12.40 9.24 14.57
N VAL A 164 12.53 8.03 15.14
CA VAL A 164 13.50 7.74 16.20
C VAL A 164 14.89 7.49 15.63
N SER A 165 15.00 6.79 14.51
CA SER A 165 16.30 6.53 13.88
C SER A 165 16.69 7.58 12.84
N HIS A 166 15.87 8.61 12.60
CA HIS A 166 16.05 9.62 11.57
C HIS A 166 16.29 9.03 10.17
N GLN A 167 15.52 8.00 9.82
CA GLN A 167 15.66 7.29 8.55
C GLN A 167 14.33 7.15 7.83
N ILE A 168 14.38 7.19 6.50
CA ILE A 168 13.29 6.72 5.66
C ILE A 168 13.68 5.34 5.16
N LYS A 169 12.83 4.35 5.40
CA LYS A 169 12.95 3.04 4.74
C LYS A 169 12.08 3.10 3.51
N VAL A 170 12.72 3.11 2.35
CA VAL A 170 12.04 3.00 1.05
C VAL A 170 11.82 1.53 0.78
N VAL A 171 10.56 1.09 0.78
CA VAL A 171 10.17 -0.32 0.71
C VAL A 171 9.45 -0.60 -0.61
N ALA A 172 9.79 -1.72 -1.25
CA ALA A 172 9.03 -2.33 -2.34
C ALA A 172 8.71 -3.78 -1.97
N ASN A 173 7.43 -4.15 -1.98
CA ASN A 173 6.94 -5.50 -1.71
C ASN A 173 6.91 -6.27 -3.03
N ALA A 174 7.91 -7.12 -3.24
CA ALA A 174 8.06 -7.92 -4.45
C ALA A 174 7.07 -9.10 -4.43
N HIS A 175 6.13 -9.12 -5.37
CA HIS A 175 5.25 -10.27 -5.60
C HIS A 175 5.93 -11.26 -6.56
N VAL A 176 6.15 -12.49 -6.10
CA VAL A 176 6.91 -13.54 -6.81
C VAL A 176 5.95 -14.59 -7.37
N GLU A 177 5.69 -14.51 -8.67
CA GLU A 177 4.86 -15.48 -9.42
C GLU A 177 5.69 -16.32 -10.42
N GLY A 178 7.02 -16.19 -10.40
CA GLY A 178 7.90 -16.87 -11.35
C GLY A 178 9.37 -16.64 -11.03
N ASP A 179 10.04 -15.87 -11.87
CA ASP A 179 11.46 -15.58 -11.73
C ASP A 179 11.74 -14.71 -10.48
N VAL A 180 12.34 -15.34 -9.47
CA VAL A 180 12.68 -14.74 -8.19
C VAL A 180 13.69 -13.60 -8.36
N ASP A 181 14.66 -13.74 -9.25
CA ASP A 181 15.72 -12.76 -9.43
C ASP A 181 15.16 -11.52 -10.15
N ALA A 182 14.33 -11.73 -11.18
CA ALA A 182 13.65 -10.65 -11.87
C ALA A 182 12.71 -9.85 -10.95
N ALA A 183 12.02 -10.53 -10.03
CA ALA A 183 11.18 -9.87 -9.02
C ALA A 183 12.02 -9.00 -8.06
N TYR A 184 13.20 -9.49 -7.64
CA TYR A 184 14.12 -8.71 -6.82
C TYR A 184 14.67 -7.49 -7.57
N GLU A 185 15.10 -7.67 -8.82
CA GLU A 185 15.59 -6.58 -9.67
C GLU A 185 14.53 -5.48 -9.83
N THR A 186 13.28 -5.89 -10.12
CA THR A 186 12.13 -4.98 -10.22
C THR A 186 11.93 -4.19 -8.92
N ALA A 187 11.93 -4.86 -7.77
CA ALA A 187 11.77 -4.20 -6.47
C ALA A 187 12.90 -3.20 -6.17
N THR A 188 14.15 -3.56 -6.50
CA THR A 188 15.28 -2.63 -6.32
C THR A 188 15.21 -1.43 -7.28
N SER A 189 14.72 -1.61 -8.51
CA SER A 189 14.49 -0.51 -9.46
C SER A 189 13.43 0.46 -8.92
N GLN A 190 12.29 -0.07 -8.45
CA GLN A 190 11.21 0.74 -7.85
C GLN A 190 11.72 1.57 -6.66
N ILE A 191 12.55 0.97 -5.79
CA ILE A 191 13.18 1.68 -4.67
C ILE A 191 14.06 2.82 -5.17
N ASP A 192 14.91 2.59 -6.16
CA ASP A 192 15.81 3.62 -6.68
C ASP A 192 15.06 4.74 -7.41
N GLU A 193 13.98 4.41 -8.12
CA GLU A 193 13.07 5.38 -8.73
C GLU A 193 12.43 6.29 -7.68
N LEU A 194 11.92 5.73 -6.57
CA LEU A 194 11.37 6.52 -5.45
C LEU A 194 12.43 7.39 -4.79
N ILE A 195 13.64 6.86 -4.56
CA ILE A 195 14.76 7.65 -4.03
C ILE A 195 15.12 8.80 -4.99
N ALA A 196 15.08 8.56 -6.30
CA ALA A 196 15.33 9.60 -7.30
C ALA A 196 14.25 10.69 -7.27
N LYS A 197 12.96 10.31 -7.14
CA LYS A 197 11.86 11.27 -6.95
C LYS A 197 12.04 12.13 -5.68
N LEU A 198 12.44 11.52 -4.56
CA LEU A 198 12.69 12.25 -3.30
C LEU A 198 13.82 13.28 -3.42
N LYS A 199 14.84 13.01 -4.24
CA LYS A 199 15.96 13.95 -4.44
C LYS A 199 15.61 15.15 -5.31
N GLN A 200 14.45 15.18 -5.95
CA GLN A 200 14.03 16.33 -6.73
C GLN A 200 13.72 17.53 -5.82
N PRO A 201 13.91 18.77 -6.31
CA PRO A 201 13.39 19.95 -5.62
C PRO A 201 11.85 19.89 -5.54
N LEU A 202 11.30 20.60 -4.55
CA LEU A 202 9.85 20.83 -4.44
C LEU A 202 9.35 21.69 -5.60
#